data_AF-A0A926AAW5-F1
#
_entry.id   AF-A0A926AAW5-F1
#
_cell.length_a   1.000
_cell.length_b   1.000
_cell.length_c   1.000
_cell.angle_alpha   90.00
_cell.angle_beta   90.00
_cell.angle_gamma   90.00
#
_symmetry.space_group_name_H-M   'P 1'
#
loop_
_entity.id
_entity.type
_entity.pdbx_description
1 polymer ?
#
loop_
_entity_poly.entity_id
_entity_poly.type
_entity_poly.pdbx_seq_one_letter_code
_entity_poly.pdbx_strand_id
1 'polypeptide(L)'
;MPGTGAPGEPTCDIDTRLIHDGLLQAPHFLDTARWWTGTWVGKVPFYRPLTSMLFWTQWKLWGDNERRYNVLATLLHLWAVFEFVRLADALFRRYQVPCIPAATLLSGLAFVTGLFVLGSQGAITTEVYALWKNQPDSLSLALFCWTLRAYLNQSHSKDSKTSTDSSAITTAPRWRSAVPLLLYALVCFTKEAGVFLPLLLPLVEAEPLLKGHAAQKQAALRRIVPFFVLMLAYLSLRSVFLQTLIGYTYGSNQAWGFRLGANLAGALSEAILSQRYYPITLALFVWGAASVTFSARRKRNGRTLSPIARCLWLVGGIWGGFLLLAGLGGALNLLETGDLDPAVGLLRFLETSVLEQALAVFIFCATVGITASRRPYLALFAYAWALLALGLTLFSPSVLHRYYLVNAGFALLIGAGMALWLDLLRATLSARSQTEQATRSLILP
;
A
#
# COMPACT_ATOMS: atom_id res chain seq x y z
N MET A 1 16.00 -28.04 -0.16
CA MET A 1 15.89 -29.01 0.94
C MET A 1 15.94 -28.22 2.24
N PRO A 2 14.96 -28.36 3.14
CA PRO A 2 15.07 -27.83 4.50
C PRO A 2 16.21 -28.59 5.20
N GLY A 3 17.23 -27.87 5.66
CA GLY A 3 18.39 -28.46 6.32
C GLY A 3 17.99 -29.13 7.63
N THR A 4 18.61 -30.27 7.91
CA THR A 4 18.56 -31.05 9.15
C THR A 4 19.28 -30.35 10.31
N GLY A 5 19.13 -29.04 10.44
CA GLY A 5 19.69 -28.28 11.56
C GLY A 5 19.15 -28.85 12.87
N ALA A 6 20.05 -29.09 13.82
CA ALA A 6 19.67 -29.58 15.13
C ALA A 6 18.58 -28.67 15.74
N PRO A 7 17.58 -29.22 16.45
CA PRO A 7 16.56 -28.42 17.11
C PRO A 7 17.23 -27.42 18.05
N GLY A 8 17.22 -26.14 17.67
CA GLY A 8 17.85 -25.05 18.43
C GLY A 8 18.89 -24.23 17.66
N GLU A 9 19.39 -24.69 16.50
CA GLU A 9 20.17 -23.80 15.63
C GLU A 9 19.23 -22.84 14.92
N PRO A 10 19.36 -21.51 15.11
CA PRO A 10 18.61 -20.56 14.31
C PRO A 10 19.01 -20.81 12.85
N THR A 11 18.07 -21.33 12.07
CA THR A 11 18.26 -21.53 10.65
C THR A 11 18.53 -20.18 10.03
N CYS A 12 19.81 -19.87 9.79
CA CYS A 12 20.21 -18.65 9.11
C CYS A 12 19.54 -18.68 7.74
N ASP A 13 18.67 -17.71 7.50
CA ASP A 13 17.98 -17.57 6.24
C ASP A 13 18.99 -17.53 5.08
N ILE A 14 18.64 -18.21 3.99
CA ILE A 14 19.54 -18.41 2.85
C ILE A 14 20.04 -17.09 2.26
N ASP A 15 19.22 -16.03 2.24
CA ASP A 15 19.63 -14.74 1.71
C ASP A 15 20.65 -14.07 2.64
N THR A 16 20.47 -14.16 3.96
CA THR A 16 21.43 -13.64 4.94
C THR A 16 22.80 -14.28 4.73
N ARG A 17 22.85 -15.61 4.56
CA ARG A 17 24.09 -16.34 4.27
C ARG A 17 24.70 -15.91 2.94
N LEU A 18 23.90 -15.78 1.87
CA LEU A 18 24.39 -15.36 0.55
C LEU A 18 24.95 -13.93 0.57
N ILE A 19 24.33 -13.02 1.33
CA ILE A 19 24.83 -11.66 1.53
C ILE A 19 26.15 -11.72 2.28
N HIS A 20 26.23 -12.45 3.39
CA HIS A 20 27.46 -12.55 4.19
C HIS A 20 28.63 -13.11 3.37
N ASP A 21 28.43 -14.23 2.69
CA ASP A 21 29.47 -14.80 1.83
C ASP A 21 29.93 -13.83 0.73
N GLY A 22 28.99 -13.08 0.15
CA GLY A 22 29.28 -12.10 -0.89
C GLY A 22 30.09 -10.91 -0.37
N LEU A 23 29.82 -10.47 0.87
CA LEU A 23 30.59 -9.44 1.57
C LEU A 23 32.02 -9.91 1.85
N LEU A 24 32.19 -11.15 2.33
CA LEU A 24 33.51 -11.75 2.55
C LEU A 24 34.36 -11.83 1.27
N GLN A 25 33.73 -12.02 0.13
CA GLN A 25 34.38 -12.04 -1.19
C GLN A 25 34.71 -10.63 -1.74
N ALA A 26 34.32 -9.56 -1.07
CA ALA A 26 34.53 -8.17 -1.49
C ALA A 26 35.10 -7.30 -0.34
N PRO A 27 36.32 -7.60 0.13
CA PRO A 27 36.91 -6.91 1.27
C PRO A 27 37.20 -5.43 1.02
N HIS A 28 37.34 -4.97 -0.22
CA HIS A 28 37.61 -3.56 -0.53
C HIS A 28 36.42 -2.88 -1.22
N PHE A 29 36.36 -1.56 -1.16
CA PHE A 29 35.27 -0.79 -1.79
C PHE A 29 35.23 -1.01 -3.32
N LEU A 30 36.40 -1.07 -3.96
CA LEU A 30 36.49 -1.29 -5.41
C LEU A 30 35.93 -2.66 -5.82
N ASP A 31 36.02 -3.68 -4.95
CA ASP A 31 35.46 -5.01 -5.20
C ASP A 31 33.93 -5.01 -5.29
N THR A 32 33.30 -3.94 -4.81
CA THR A 32 31.85 -3.74 -4.86
C THR A 32 31.38 -3.13 -6.18
N ALA A 33 32.29 -2.60 -7.02
CA ALA A 33 31.95 -2.04 -8.32
C ALA A 33 31.22 -3.05 -9.23
N ARG A 34 31.59 -4.34 -9.13
CA ARG A 34 30.90 -5.42 -9.85
C ARG A 34 29.43 -5.61 -9.46
N TRP A 35 29.02 -5.15 -8.27
CA TRP A 35 27.60 -5.20 -7.85
C TRP A 35 26.77 -4.08 -8.50
N TRP A 36 27.43 -3.05 -9.05
CA TRP A 36 26.79 -2.01 -9.84
C TRP A 36 26.50 -2.42 -11.27
N THR A 37 27.11 -3.50 -11.72
CA THR A 37 27.07 -3.97 -13.11
C THR A 37 26.83 -5.48 -13.21
N GLY A 38 26.39 -6.12 -12.13
CA GLY A 38 26.34 -7.57 -12.03
C GLY A 38 25.43 -8.05 -10.91
N THR A 39 25.69 -9.26 -10.42
CA THR A 39 24.89 -9.92 -9.38
C THR A 39 24.98 -9.17 -8.04
N TRP A 40 23.84 -9.04 -7.36
CA TRP A 40 23.70 -8.57 -5.99
C TRP A 40 24.60 -9.38 -5.06
N VAL A 41 25.51 -8.65 -4.42
CA VAL A 41 26.55 -9.19 -3.55
C VAL A 41 27.39 -10.30 -4.22
N GLY A 42 27.51 -10.28 -5.56
CA GLY A 42 28.34 -11.21 -6.33
C GLY A 42 27.73 -12.60 -6.54
N LYS A 43 26.63 -12.94 -5.87
CA LYS A 43 26.02 -14.28 -5.92
C LYS A 43 24.60 -14.31 -6.43
N VAL A 44 23.82 -13.28 -6.14
CA VAL A 44 22.38 -13.30 -6.41
C VAL A 44 22.08 -12.42 -7.63
N PRO A 45 21.49 -12.93 -8.71
CA PRO A 45 21.19 -12.16 -9.93
C PRO A 45 20.07 -11.11 -9.79
N PHE A 46 20.17 -10.25 -8.78
CA PHE A 46 19.40 -9.02 -8.62
C PHE A 46 20.28 -7.80 -8.90
N TYR A 47 19.70 -6.72 -9.43
CA TYR A 47 20.38 -5.44 -9.58
C TYR A 47 19.95 -4.49 -8.46
N ARG A 48 20.82 -4.29 -7.45
CA ARG A 48 20.51 -3.43 -6.28
C ARG A 48 21.75 -2.69 -5.73
N PRO A 49 22.43 -1.88 -6.56
CA PRO A 49 23.72 -1.28 -6.23
C PRO A 49 23.73 -0.52 -4.90
N LEU A 50 22.78 0.38 -4.69
CA LEU A 50 22.76 1.23 -3.49
C LEU A 50 22.58 0.39 -2.22
N THR A 51 21.80 -0.68 -2.30
CA THR A 51 21.53 -1.57 -1.17
C THR A 51 22.71 -2.48 -0.87
N SER A 52 23.48 -2.88 -1.88
CA SER A 52 24.73 -3.60 -1.68
C SER A 52 25.77 -2.71 -1.02
N MET A 53 25.85 -1.42 -1.41
CA MET A 53 26.72 -0.44 -0.72
C MET A 53 26.32 -0.26 0.74
N LEU A 54 25.02 -0.25 1.02
CA LEU A 54 24.50 -0.15 2.39
C LEU A 54 25.00 -1.32 3.25
N PHE A 55 24.84 -2.57 2.78
CA PHE A 55 25.32 -3.75 3.53
C PHE A 55 26.83 -3.76 3.68
N TRP A 56 27.57 -3.41 2.64
CA TRP A 56 29.03 -3.32 2.73
C TRP A 56 29.48 -2.29 3.76
N THR A 57 28.83 -1.13 3.79
CA THR A 57 29.13 -0.09 4.77
C THR A 57 28.85 -0.57 6.19
N GLN A 58 27.73 -1.24 6.42
CA GLN A 58 27.41 -1.83 7.73
C GLN A 58 28.42 -2.87 8.16
N TRP A 59 28.81 -3.75 7.24
CA TRP A 59 29.81 -4.78 7.51
C TRP A 59 31.18 -4.18 7.82
N LYS A 60 31.59 -3.12 7.14
CA LYS A 60 32.81 -2.38 7.48
C LYS A 60 32.76 -1.70 8.83
N LEU A 61 31.62 -1.15 9.21
CA LEU A 61 31.47 -0.45 10.49
C LEU A 61 31.34 -1.40 11.68
N TRP A 62 30.70 -2.55 11.49
CA TRP A 62 30.22 -3.39 12.59
C TRP A 62 30.66 -4.84 12.53
N GLY A 63 31.39 -5.27 11.50
CA GLY A 63 31.80 -6.66 11.31
C GLY A 63 30.58 -7.58 11.23
N ASP A 64 30.69 -8.81 11.71
CA ASP A 64 29.61 -9.81 11.67
C ASP A 64 28.55 -9.64 12.77
N ASN A 65 28.48 -8.46 13.39
CA ASN A 65 27.52 -8.18 14.46
C ASN A 65 26.15 -7.77 13.89
N GLU A 66 25.36 -8.77 13.49
CA GLU A 66 24.03 -8.59 12.90
C GLU A 66 23.06 -7.79 13.78
N ARG A 67 23.21 -7.83 15.12
CA ARG A 67 22.37 -7.04 16.03
C ARG A 67 22.49 -5.54 15.77
N ARG A 68 23.68 -5.06 15.36
CA ARG A 68 23.88 -3.64 14.99
C ARG A 68 23.20 -3.29 13.67
N TYR A 69 23.06 -4.25 12.76
CA TYR A 69 22.42 -4.03 11.48
C TYR A 69 20.92 -3.81 11.66
N ASN A 70 20.31 -4.51 12.64
CA ASN A 70 18.91 -4.31 13.03
C ASN A 70 18.62 -2.88 13.51
N VAL A 71 19.60 -2.18 14.12
CA VAL A 71 19.44 -0.77 14.51
C VAL A 71 19.21 0.08 13.26
N LEU A 72 20.06 -0.06 12.23
CA LEU A 72 19.88 0.68 10.99
C LEU A 72 18.61 0.27 10.24
N ALA A 73 18.27 -1.02 10.22
CA ALA A 73 17.03 -1.50 9.63
C ALA A 73 15.81 -0.84 10.29
N THR A 74 15.81 -0.72 11.62
CA THR A 74 14.77 -0.02 12.39
C THR A 74 14.72 1.46 12.04
N LEU A 75 15.87 2.15 12.01
CA LEU A 75 15.94 3.57 11.65
C LEU A 75 15.42 3.83 10.22
N LEU A 76 15.80 2.99 9.26
CA LEU A 76 15.32 3.08 7.87
C LEU A 76 13.82 2.81 7.78
N HIS A 77 13.29 1.88 8.57
CA HIS A 77 11.85 1.63 8.64
C HIS A 77 11.10 2.84 9.21
N LEU A 78 11.56 3.39 10.34
CA LEU A 78 10.97 4.61 10.93
C LEU A 78 11.01 5.78 9.94
N TRP A 79 12.09 5.92 9.18
CA TRP A 79 12.18 6.93 8.13
C TRP A 79 11.18 6.69 7.01
N ALA A 80 11.01 5.43 6.56
CA ALA A 80 10.04 5.07 5.54
C ALA A 80 8.59 5.38 5.97
N VAL A 81 8.24 5.04 7.21
CA VAL A 81 6.94 5.37 7.82
C VAL A 81 6.74 6.88 7.88
N PHE A 82 7.75 7.62 8.33
CA PHE A 82 7.70 9.08 8.40
C PHE A 82 7.48 9.72 7.02
N GLU A 83 8.24 9.29 6.00
CA GLU A 83 8.06 9.82 4.64
C GLU A 83 6.73 9.39 4.01
N PHE A 84 6.22 8.20 4.33
CA PHE A 84 4.87 7.80 3.94
C PHE A 84 3.79 8.71 4.55
N VAL A 85 3.86 8.99 5.85
CA VAL A 85 2.95 9.92 6.55
C VAL A 85 2.98 11.30 5.89
N ARG A 86 4.16 11.83 5.60
CA ARG A 86 4.30 13.13 4.92
C ARG A 86 3.75 13.11 3.48
N LEU A 87 3.93 12.00 2.76
CA LEU A 87 3.36 11.82 1.44
C LEU A 87 1.82 11.77 1.51
N ALA A 88 1.26 11.04 2.48
CA ALA A 88 -0.18 10.94 2.69
C ALA A 88 -0.79 12.32 2.96
N ASP A 89 -0.20 13.13 3.85
CA ASP A 89 -0.64 14.52 4.07
C ASP A 89 -0.64 15.35 2.78
N ALA A 90 0.44 15.28 1.98
CA ALA A 90 0.54 15.99 0.70
C ALA A 90 -0.54 15.55 -0.30
N LEU A 91 -0.80 14.24 -0.40
CA LEU A 91 -1.86 13.69 -1.25
C LEU A 91 -3.25 14.12 -0.74
N PHE A 92 -3.50 14.06 0.56
CA PHE A 92 -4.78 14.46 1.15
C PHE A 92 -5.07 15.94 0.99
N ARG A 93 -4.06 16.81 1.08
CA ARG A 93 -4.17 18.23 0.71
C ARG A 93 -4.52 18.39 -0.76
N ARG A 94 -3.78 17.72 -1.65
CA ARG A 94 -4.02 17.77 -3.10
C ARG A 94 -5.43 17.34 -3.48
N TYR A 95 -5.93 16.27 -2.89
CA TYR A 95 -7.27 15.74 -3.16
C TYR A 95 -8.34 16.28 -2.19
N GLN A 96 -8.03 17.34 -1.42
CA GLN A 96 -8.97 18.04 -0.55
C GLN A 96 -9.75 17.10 0.39
N VAL A 97 -9.07 16.13 1.01
CA VAL A 97 -9.69 15.24 2.00
C VAL A 97 -9.97 16.07 3.27
N PRO A 98 -11.17 15.99 3.87
CA PRO A 98 -11.45 16.68 5.14
C PRO A 98 -10.63 16.07 6.27
N CYS A 99 -10.49 16.80 7.39
CA CYS A 99 -9.83 16.28 8.60
C CYS A 99 -8.43 15.69 8.32
N ILE A 100 -7.60 16.38 7.53
CA ILE A 100 -6.29 15.90 7.05
C ILE A 100 -5.41 15.30 8.15
N PRO A 101 -5.29 15.88 9.37
CA PRO A 101 -4.50 15.27 10.43
C PRO A 101 -4.98 13.86 10.82
N ALA A 102 -6.31 13.66 10.92
CA ALA A 102 -6.89 12.36 11.22
C ALA A 102 -6.70 11.37 10.06
N ALA A 103 -6.92 11.81 8.82
CA ALA A 103 -6.68 10.99 7.63
C ALA A 103 -5.22 10.48 7.60
N THR A 104 -4.28 11.40 7.83
CA THR A 104 -2.84 11.13 7.81
C THR A 104 -2.43 10.17 8.92
N LEU A 105 -2.91 10.40 10.15
CA LEU A 105 -2.65 9.53 11.29
C LEU A 105 -3.19 8.11 11.03
N LEU A 106 -4.43 8.00 10.57
CA LEU A 106 -5.07 6.70 10.30
C LEU A 106 -4.39 5.96 9.15
N SER A 107 -3.94 6.66 8.10
CA SER A 107 -3.10 6.05 7.06
C SER A 107 -1.76 5.59 7.61
N GLY A 108 -1.08 6.39 8.43
CA GLY A 108 0.19 6.02 9.05
C GLY A 108 0.05 4.78 9.94
N LEU A 109 -0.98 4.75 10.78
CA LEU A 109 -1.32 3.58 11.59
C LEU A 109 -1.63 2.38 10.70
N ALA A 110 -2.42 2.54 9.64
CA ALA A 110 -2.77 1.43 8.74
C ALA A 110 -1.55 0.88 8.01
N PHE A 111 -0.60 1.75 7.69
CA PHE A 111 0.64 1.36 7.05
C PHE A 111 1.58 0.61 7.99
N VAL A 112 1.72 1.05 9.25
CA VAL A 112 2.62 0.43 10.25
C VAL A 112 2.03 -0.84 10.84
N THR A 113 0.79 -0.80 11.29
CA THR A 113 0.16 -1.89 12.05
C THR A 113 -0.64 -2.82 11.16
N GLY A 114 -0.81 -2.50 9.87
CA GLY A 114 -1.80 -3.15 9.03
C GLY A 114 -3.24 -2.95 9.54
N LEU A 115 -3.45 -1.97 10.45
CA LEU A 115 -4.67 -1.69 11.23
C LEU A 115 -5.55 -2.93 11.46
N PHE A 116 -5.13 -3.89 12.29
CA PHE A 116 -5.98 -5.01 12.79
C PHE A 116 -6.67 -5.89 11.72
N VAL A 117 -6.39 -5.70 10.43
CA VAL A 117 -7.22 -6.19 9.32
C VAL A 117 -6.67 -7.46 8.66
N LEU A 118 -5.40 -7.75 8.92
CA LEU A 118 -4.63 -8.83 8.33
C LEU A 118 -3.77 -9.45 9.44
N GLY A 119 -4.25 -10.52 10.08
CA GLY A 119 -3.48 -11.22 11.13
C GLY A 119 -2.07 -11.62 10.68
N SER A 120 -1.88 -11.83 9.37
CA SER A 120 -0.57 -12.05 8.72
C SER A 120 0.44 -10.90 8.84
N GLN A 121 0.02 -9.64 9.03
CA GLN A 121 0.94 -8.49 9.06
C GLN A 121 1.83 -8.48 10.30
N GLY A 122 1.38 -9.03 11.43
CA GLY A 122 2.22 -9.20 12.62
C GLY A 122 3.44 -10.07 12.33
N ALA A 123 3.25 -11.16 11.57
CA ALA A 123 4.34 -12.03 11.13
C ALA A 123 5.28 -11.32 10.13
N ILE A 124 4.72 -10.61 9.14
CA ILE A 124 5.52 -9.86 8.14
C ILE A 124 6.34 -8.75 8.82
N THR A 125 5.72 -8.00 9.73
CA THR A 125 6.37 -6.93 10.49
C THR A 125 7.46 -7.51 11.38
N THR A 126 7.19 -8.66 12.01
CA THR A 126 8.20 -9.39 12.79
C THR A 126 9.36 -9.82 11.91
N GLU A 127 9.14 -10.36 10.70
CA GLU A 127 10.22 -10.71 9.77
C GLU A 127 11.06 -9.51 9.34
N VAL A 128 10.44 -8.35 9.16
CA VAL A 128 11.16 -7.12 8.78
C VAL A 128 12.09 -6.66 9.90
N TYR A 129 11.61 -6.68 11.15
CA TYR A 129 12.42 -6.30 12.30
C TYR A 129 13.41 -7.41 12.72
N ALA A 130 13.07 -8.67 12.45
CA ALA A 130 13.91 -9.82 12.78
C ALA A 130 15.05 -10.01 11.78
N LEU A 131 14.87 -9.60 10.52
CA LEU A 131 15.81 -9.85 9.43
C LEU A 131 16.31 -8.54 8.82
N TRP A 132 17.47 -8.07 9.29
CA TRP A 132 18.16 -6.87 8.76
C TRP A 132 18.33 -6.87 7.24
N LYS A 133 18.37 -8.04 6.58
CA LYS A 133 18.44 -8.16 5.11
C LYS A 133 17.29 -7.45 4.37
N ASN A 134 16.18 -7.16 5.05
CA ASN A 134 14.99 -6.51 4.48
C ASN A 134 15.05 -4.97 4.51
N GLN A 135 16.05 -4.36 5.17
CA GLN A 135 16.21 -2.90 5.20
C GLN A 135 16.29 -2.19 3.83
N PRO A 136 16.74 -2.82 2.71
CA PRO A 136 16.66 -2.22 1.38
C PRO A 136 15.25 -1.78 0.99
N ASP A 137 14.23 -2.49 1.48
CA ASP A 137 12.84 -2.24 1.13
C ASP A 137 12.32 -0.98 1.81
N SER A 138 12.68 -0.80 3.08
CA SER A 138 12.44 0.41 3.84
C SER A 138 13.15 1.62 3.21
N LEU A 139 14.44 1.49 2.85
CA LEU A 139 15.16 2.56 2.15
C LEU A 139 14.50 2.91 0.81
N SER A 140 14.17 1.89 0.01
CA SER A 140 13.52 2.08 -1.28
C SER A 140 12.16 2.76 -1.14
N LEU A 141 11.37 2.40 -0.13
CA LEU A 141 10.09 3.04 0.15
C LEU A 141 10.28 4.48 0.63
N ALA A 142 11.21 4.74 1.55
CA ALA A 142 11.48 6.09 2.06
C ALA A 142 11.84 7.05 0.92
N LEU A 143 12.78 6.64 0.06
CA LEU A 143 13.18 7.41 -1.11
C LEU A 143 12.04 7.56 -2.11
N PHE A 144 11.24 6.51 -2.33
CA PHE A 144 10.07 6.56 -3.20
C PHE A 144 9.06 7.61 -2.71
N CYS A 145 8.69 7.55 -1.43
CA CYS A 145 7.73 8.46 -0.81
C CYS A 145 8.25 9.90 -0.83
N TRP A 146 9.53 10.10 -0.52
CA TRP A 146 10.16 11.41 -0.56
C TRP A 146 10.16 11.98 -1.99
N THR A 147 10.50 11.16 -2.98
CA THR A 147 10.50 11.55 -4.40
C THR A 147 9.11 12.02 -4.83
N LEU A 148 8.08 11.22 -4.58
CA LEU A 148 6.71 11.56 -4.96
C LEU A 148 6.20 12.80 -4.21
N ARG A 149 6.52 12.94 -2.92
CA ARG A 149 6.17 14.14 -2.15
C ARG A 149 6.86 15.40 -2.69
N ALA A 150 8.14 15.30 -3.05
CA ALA A 150 8.88 16.40 -3.65
C ALA A 150 8.27 16.80 -5.00
N TYR A 151 7.84 15.81 -5.80
CA TYR A 151 7.11 16.04 -7.05
C TYR A 151 5.77 16.77 -6.81
N LEU A 152 4.96 16.32 -5.84
CA LEU A 152 3.67 16.93 -5.50
C LEU A 152 3.81 18.40 -5.04
N ASN A 153 4.80 18.68 -4.21
CA ASN A 153 5.07 20.05 -3.73
C ASN A 153 5.48 20.96 -4.89
N GLN A 154 6.23 20.44 -5.87
CA GLN A 154 6.64 21.18 -7.05
C GLN A 154 5.47 21.47 -7.99
N SER A 155 4.54 20.52 -8.18
CA SER A 155 3.37 20.72 -9.05
C SER A 155 2.39 21.74 -8.46
N HIS A 156 2.09 21.65 -7.17
CA HIS A 156 1.16 22.57 -6.49
C HIS A 156 1.61 24.04 -6.52
N SER A 157 2.91 24.31 -6.36
CA SER A 157 3.43 25.69 -6.37
C SER A 157 3.24 26.41 -7.70
N LYS A 158 3.08 25.68 -8.81
CA LYS A 158 2.93 26.27 -10.15
C LYS A 158 1.47 26.61 -10.46
N ASP A 159 0.54 25.74 -10.07
CA ASP A 159 -0.89 25.93 -10.35
C ASP A 159 -1.45 27.18 -9.63
N SER A 160 -0.94 27.48 -8.44
CA SER A 160 -1.36 28.65 -7.65
C SER A 160 -0.92 30.01 -8.23
N LYS A 161 0.12 30.06 -9.07
CA LYS A 161 0.68 31.33 -9.58
C LYS A 161 0.06 31.79 -10.90
N THR A 162 -0.63 30.91 -11.62
CA THR A 162 -1.19 31.18 -12.93
C THR A 162 -2.49 31.98 -12.93
N SER A 163 -3.08 32.31 -11.76
CA SER A 163 -4.43 32.87 -11.72
C SER A 163 -4.55 34.40 -11.68
N THR A 164 -3.52 35.19 -11.32
CA THR A 164 -3.78 36.63 -11.08
C THR A 164 -2.67 37.65 -11.33
N ASP A 165 -1.37 37.32 -11.32
CA ASP A 165 -0.32 38.35 -11.45
C ASP A 165 0.81 37.94 -12.42
N SER A 166 0.68 38.39 -13.67
CA SER A 166 1.64 38.17 -14.77
C SER A 166 2.99 38.87 -14.58
N SER A 167 3.13 39.74 -13.57
CA SER A 167 4.28 40.65 -13.43
C SER A 167 5.38 40.18 -12.48
N ALA A 168 5.13 39.18 -11.63
CA ALA A 168 6.13 38.68 -10.68
C ALA A 168 6.76 37.37 -11.15
N ILE A 169 7.62 37.45 -12.18
CA ILE A 169 8.55 36.37 -12.57
C ILE A 169 9.57 36.22 -11.43
N THR A 170 9.14 35.58 -10.36
CA THR A 170 10.01 35.17 -9.26
C THR A 170 10.87 34.03 -9.79
N THR A 171 12.15 34.33 -10.02
CA THR A 171 13.22 33.40 -10.38
C THR A 171 13.46 32.40 -9.25
N ALA A 172 12.51 31.48 -9.05
CA ALA A 172 12.74 30.34 -8.18
C ALA A 172 13.98 29.60 -8.72
N PRO A 173 14.96 29.28 -7.85
CA PRO A 173 16.24 28.78 -8.31
C PRO A 173 16.08 27.44 -9.03
N ARG A 174 16.71 27.31 -10.21
CA ARG A 174 16.58 26.16 -11.14
C ARG A 174 16.83 24.80 -10.49
N TRP A 175 17.57 24.74 -9.39
CA TRP A 175 17.86 23.48 -8.69
C TRP A 175 16.63 22.85 -8.03
N ARG A 176 15.61 23.64 -7.63
CA ARG A 176 14.40 23.09 -6.98
C ARG A 176 13.63 22.13 -7.89
N SER A 177 13.73 22.31 -9.21
CA SER A 177 13.13 21.38 -10.18
C SER A 177 13.92 20.09 -10.38
N ALA A 178 15.19 20.03 -9.96
CA ALA A 178 16.01 18.84 -10.11
C ALA A 178 15.86 17.86 -8.94
N VAL A 179 15.46 18.33 -7.76
CA VAL A 179 15.39 17.50 -6.54
C VAL A 179 14.58 16.22 -6.72
N PRO A 180 13.33 16.23 -7.26
CA PRO A 180 12.58 15.00 -7.45
C PRO A 180 13.26 14.03 -8.43
N LEU A 181 13.92 14.56 -9.46
CA LEU A 181 14.63 13.71 -10.44
C LEU A 181 15.87 13.06 -9.84
N LEU A 182 16.62 13.79 -9.00
CA LEU A 182 17.77 13.26 -8.28
C LEU A 182 17.35 12.18 -7.27
N LEU A 183 16.29 12.41 -6.50
CA LEU A 183 15.75 11.40 -5.59
C LEU A 183 15.25 10.18 -6.36
N TYR A 184 14.60 10.39 -7.51
CA TYR A 184 14.14 9.30 -8.36
C TYR A 184 15.31 8.44 -8.88
N ALA A 185 16.42 9.07 -9.28
CA ALA A 185 17.63 8.35 -9.65
C ALA A 185 18.10 7.41 -8.52
N LEU A 186 18.07 7.88 -7.27
CA LEU A 186 18.42 7.06 -6.10
C LEU A 186 17.45 5.87 -5.90
N VAL A 187 16.14 6.08 -6.13
CA VAL A 187 15.14 4.99 -6.08
C VAL A 187 15.43 3.92 -7.16
N CYS A 188 15.83 4.33 -8.37
CA CYS A 188 16.24 3.37 -9.41
C CYS A 188 17.42 2.50 -8.97
N PHE A 189 18.33 3.02 -8.14
CA PHE A 189 19.48 2.28 -7.63
C PHE A 189 19.20 1.42 -6.39
N THR A 190 18.01 1.50 -5.77
CA THR A 190 17.65 0.64 -4.63
C THR A 190 17.06 -0.71 -5.05
N LYS A 191 15.88 -0.67 -5.69
CA LYS A 191 15.05 -1.86 -5.97
C LYS A 191 14.13 -1.57 -7.16
N GLU A 192 13.34 -2.56 -7.60
CA GLU A 192 12.43 -2.42 -8.75
C GLU A 192 11.31 -1.36 -8.55
N ALA A 193 11.17 -0.80 -7.36
CA ALA A 193 10.29 0.33 -7.06
C ALA A 193 10.60 1.57 -7.94
N GLY A 194 11.81 1.68 -8.51
CA GLY A 194 12.13 2.73 -9.48
C GLY A 194 11.23 2.69 -10.72
N VAL A 195 10.81 1.51 -11.18
CA VAL A 195 9.93 1.42 -12.38
C VAL A 195 8.51 1.90 -12.08
N PHE A 196 8.13 1.89 -10.80
CA PHE A 196 6.77 2.15 -10.35
C PHE A 196 6.40 3.64 -10.42
N LEU A 197 7.32 4.54 -10.03
CA LEU A 197 6.98 5.96 -9.86
C LEU A 197 6.50 6.64 -11.16
N PRO A 198 7.19 6.52 -12.31
CA PRO A 198 6.76 7.19 -13.54
C PRO A 198 5.37 6.75 -14.00
N LEU A 199 4.99 5.51 -13.72
CA LEU A 199 3.66 4.97 -14.06
C LEU A 199 2.54 5.61 -13.23
N LEU A 200 2.85 6.12 -12.03
CA LEU A 200 1.89 6.82 -11.17
C LEU A 200 1.77 8.31 -11.48
N LEU A 201 2.80 8.95 -12.02
CA LEU A 201 2.78 10.39 -12.27
C LEU A 201 1.65 10.85 -13.24
N PRO A 202 1.28 10.10 -14.30
CA PRO A 202 0.12 10.42 -15.13
C PRO A 202 -1.20 10.48 -14.33
N LEU A 203 -1.33 9.69 -13.26
CA LEU A 203 -2.51 9.71 -12.40
C LEU A 203 -2.51 10.93 -11.46
N VAL A 204 -1.33 11.31 -10.97
CA VAL A 204 -1.16 12.56 -10.21
C VAL A 204 -1.52 13.78 -11.07
N GLU A 205 -1.14 13.75 -12.34
CA GLU A 205 -1.37 14.82 -13.33
C GLU A 205 -2.63 14.58 -14.19
N ALA A 206 -3.53 13.68 -13.79
CA ALA A 206 -4.68 13.30 -14.61
C ALA A 206 -5.58 14.50 -14.94
N GLU A 207 -5.79 15.40 -13.99
CA GLU A 207 -6.60 16.59 -14.19
C GLU A 207 -6.03 17.55 -15.26
N PRO A 208 -4.79 18.05 -15.16
CA PRO A 208 -4.23 18.91 -16.20
C PRO A 208 -4.05 18.18 -17.54
N LEU A 209 -3.79 16.86 -17.55
CA LEU A 209 -3.65 16.10 -18.80
C LEU A 209 -4.99 15.91 -19.54
N LEU A 210 -6.06 15.59 -18.80
CA LEU A 210 -7.36 15.28 -19.39
C LEU A 210 -8.17 16.55 -19.65
N LYS A 211 -8.24 17.45 -18.66
CA LYS A 211 -9.12 18.63 -18.67
C LYS A 211 -8.38 19.95 -18.91
N GLY A 212 -7.06 19.97 -18.75
CA GLY A 212 -6.28 21.20 -18.87
C GLY A 212 -6.19 21.72 -20.30
N HIS A 213 -5.86 23.00 -20.43
CA HIS A 213 -5.60 23.63 -21.73
C HIS A 213 -4.24 23.18 -22.29
N ALA A 214 -3.95 23.45 -23.58
CA ALA A 214 -2.70 23.02 -24.22
C ALA A 214 -1.43 23.38 -23.40
N ALA A 215 -1.38 24.58 -22.83
CA ALA A 215 -0.28 25.01 -21.98
C ALA A 215 -0.15 24.18 -20.67
N GLN A 216 -1.27 23.86 -20.02
CA GLN A 216 -1.29 23.03 -18.81
C GLN A 216 -0.89 21.59 -19.11
N LYS A 217 -1.39 21.02 -20.22
CA LYS A 217 -0.99 19.70 -20.71
C LYS A 217 0.51 19.64 -20.99
N GLN A 218 1.04 20.63 -21.72
CA GLN A 218 2.46 20.71 -22.00
C GLN A 218 3.29 20.87 -20.73
N ALA A 219 2.83 21.66 -19.76
CA ALA A 219 3.50 21.82 -18.47
C ALA A 219 3.52 20.53 -17.64
N ALA A 220 2.43 19.76 -17.64
CA ALA A 220 2.36 18.44 -16.99
C ALA A 220 3.31 17.43 -17.68
N LEU A 221 3.28 17.35 -19.01
CA LEU A 221 4.19 16.48 -19.77
C LEU A 221 5.66 16.82 -19.52
N ARG A 222 6.03 18.11 -19.50
CA ARG A 222 7.40 18.55 -19.18
C ARG A 222 7.86 18.13 -17.78
N ARG A 223 6.94 17.93 -16.83
CA ARG A 223 7.26 17.41 -15.48
C ARG A 223 7.42 15.88 -15.48
N ILE A 224 6.59 15.17 -16.23
CA ILE A 224 6.53 13.70 -16.22
C ILE A 224 7.63 13.07 -17.10
N VAL A 225 7.86 13.61 -18.31
CA VAL A 225 8.77 13.03 -19.31
C VAL A 225 10.17 12.74 -18.76
N PRO A 226 10.83 13.63 -17.99
CA PRO A 226 12.16 13.33 -17.43
C PRO A 226 12.21 12.05 -16.57
N PHE A 227 11.13 11.72 -15.87
CA PHE A 227 11.05 10.48 -15.08
C PHE A 227 10.96 9.25 -15.99
N PHE A 228 10.19 9.31 -17.07
CA PHE A 228 10.14 8.22 -18.05
C PHE A 228 11.49 8.04 -18.76
N VAL A 229 12.16 9.14 -19.13
CA VAL A 229 13.51 9.07 -19.73
C VAL A 229 14.49 8.41 -18.76
N LEU A 230 14.48 8.80 -17.48
CA LEU A 230 15.36 8.19 -16.49
C LEU A 230 15.01 6.73 -16.21
N MET A 231 13.72 6.37 -16.22
CA MET A 231 13.26 4.98 -16.13
C MET A 231 13.77 4.13 -17.29
N LEU A 232 13.64 4.63 -18.51
CA LEU A 232 14.14 3.93 -19.70
C LEU A 232 15.66 3.79 -19.66
N ALA A 233 16.39 4.85 -19.29
CA ALA A 233 17.84 4.78 -19.11
C ALA A 233 18.23 3.76 -18.04
N TYR A 234 17.53 3.72 -16.90
CA TYR A 234 17.72 2.71 -15.86
C TYR A 234 17.45 1.29 -16.37
N LEU A 235 16.33 1.07 -17.09
CA LEU A 235 15.99 -0.23 -17.64
C LEU A 235 17.00 -0.68 -18.71
N SER A 236 17.47 0.23 -19.55
CA SER A 236 18.53 -0.03 -20.53
C SER A 236 19.84 -0.41 -19.82
N LEU A 237 20.26 0.38 -18.84
CA LEU A 237 21.47 0.11 -18.04
C LEU A 237 21.38 -1.27 -17.36
N ARG A 238 20.23 -1.55 -16.75
CA ARG A 238 19.94 -2.85 -16.14
C ARG A 238 19.97 -3.98 -17.16
N SER A 239 19.38 -3.80 -18.34
CA SER A 239 19.36 -4.82 -19.38
C SER A 239 20.75 -5.13 -19.93
N VAL A 240 21.60 -4.11 -20.06
CA VAL A 240 22.99 -4.27 -20.50
C VAL A 240 23.80 -5.05 -19.45
N PHE A 241 23.65 -4.69 -18.17
CA PHE A 241 24.46 -5.30 -17.11
C PHE A 241 23.97 -6.66 -16.63
N LEU A 242 22.66 -6.88 -16.56
CA LEU A 242 22.12 -8.17 -16.13
C LEU A 242 21.89 -9.14 -17.29
N GLN A 243 21.99 -8.68 -18.55
CA GLN A 243 21.51 -9.41 -19.73
C GLN A 243 20.03 -9.81 -19.65
N THR A 244 19.28 -9.26 -18.69
CA THR A 244 17.85 -9.50 -18.49
C THR A 244 17.13 -8.19 -18.13
N LEU A 245 15.93 -8.01 -18.70
CA LEU A 245 15.02 -6.91 -18.31
C LEU A 245 14.24 -7.26 -17.04
N ILE A 246 13.88 -8.53 -16.91
CA ILE A 246 13.15 -9.08 -15.77
C ILE A 246 14.20 -9.69 -14.84
N GLY A 247 14.19 -9.29 -13.56
CA GLY A 247 15.12 -9.83 -12.58
C GLY A 247 15.02 -11.36 -12.49
N TYR A 248 16.01 -11.98 -11.85
CA TYR A 248 16.02 -13.42 -11.65
C TYR A 248 14.71 -13.96 -11.07
N THR A 249 14.13 -14.93 -11.76
CA THR A 249 12.92 -15.65 -11.35
C THR A 249 13.34 -16.95 -10.66
N TYR A 250 13.18 -17.00 -9.34
CA TYR A 250 13.35 -18.24 -8.56
C TYR A 250 12.02 -19.00 -8.47
N GLY A 251 11.97 -20.23 -8.98
CA GLY A 251 10.78 -21.10 -8.92
C GLY A 251 9.83 -20.97 -10.12
N SER A 252 8.78 -21.80 -10.14
CA SER A 252 7.81 -21.85 -11.24
C SER A 252 6.78 -20.71 -11.12
N ASN A 253 6.55 -19.99 -12.21
CA ASN A 253 5.51 -18.95 -12.31
C ASN A 253 4.08 -19.48 -12.25
N GLN A 254 3.88 -20.78 -11.99
CA GLN A 254 2.59 -21.46 -12.02
C GLN A 254 1.58 -20.95 -10.97
N ALA A 255 2.05 -20.22 -9.95
CA ALA A 255 1.21 -19.62 -8.92
C ALA A 255 0.88 -18.12 -9.17
N TRP A 256 1.10 -17.57 -10.36
CA TRP A 256 0.87 -16.14 -10.61
C TRP A 256 -0.61 -15.73 -10.48
N GLY A 257 -1.54 -16.53 -11.03
CA GLY A 257 -2.99 -16.28 -10.91
C GLY A 257 -3.46 -16.38 -9.46
N PHE A 258 -2.93 -17.36 -8.71
CA PHE A 258 -3.13 -17.48 -7.27
C PHE A 258 -2.62 -16.25 -6.53
N ARG A 259 -1.37 -15.81 -6.77
CA ARG A 259 -0.78 -14.60 -6.16
C ARG A 259 -1.52 -13.32 -6.53
N LEU A 260 -1.98 -13.21 -7.77
CA LEU A 260 -2.75 -12.06 -8.23
C LEU A 260 -4.08 -11.99 -7.48
N GLY A 261 -4.87 -13.07 -7.48
CA GLY A 261 -6.10 -13.15 -6.69
C GLY A 261 -5.85 -12.93 -5.19
N ALA A 262 -4.79 -13.55 -4.67
CA ALA A 262 -4.40 -13.51 -3.27
C ALA A 262 -3.87 -12.17 -2.75
N ASN A 263 -3.56 -11.23 -3.63
CA ASN A 263 -3.01 -9.94 -3.20
C ASN A 263 -3.84 -8.76 -3.73
N LEU A 264 -4.55 -8.91 -4.85
CA LEU A 264 -5.53 -7.92 -5.33
C LEU A 264 -6.66 -7.71 -4.33
N ALA A 265 -7.06 -8.79 -3.66
CA ALA A 265 -8.19 -8.77 -2.78
C ALA A 265 -7.82 -8.30 -1.35
N GLY A 266 -6.53 -8.06 -1.07
CA GLY A 266 -6.04 -7.56 0.22
C GLY A 266 -6.45 -8.45 1.40
N ALA A 267 -7.28 -7.94 2.31
CA ALA A 267 -7.83 -8.73 3.42
C ALA A 267 -8.81 -9.82 2.98
N LEU A 268 -9.47 -9.60 1.86
CA LEU A 268 -10.37 -10.58 1.28
C LEU A 268 -9.59 -11.82 0.86
N SER A 269 -8.34 -11.68 0.41
CA SER A 269 -7.59 -12.80 -0.10
C SER A 269 -6.99 -13.68 0.98
N GLU A 270 -6.51 -13.14 2.09
CA GLU A 270 -6.07 -13.97 3.23
C GLU A 270 -7.24 -14.83 3.74
N ALA A 271 -8.43 -14.24 3.80
CA ALA A 271 -9.66 -14.96 4.13
C ALA A 271 -10.05 -16.00 3.05
N ILE A 272 -9.92 -15.71 1.75
CA ILE A 272 -10.13 -16.69 0.67
C ILE A 272 -9.11 -17.83 0.75
N LEU A 273 -7.83 -17.50 0.93
CA LEU A 273 -6.72 -18.45 0.90
C LEU A 273 -6.70 -19.38 2.10
N SER A 274 -7.08 -18.87 3.26
CA SER A 274 -7.27 -19.69 4.47
C SER A 274 -8.57 -20.50 4.45
N GLN A 275 -9.32 -20.47 3.34
CA GLN A 275 -10.67 -21.02 3.20
C GLN A 275 -11.65 -20.49 4.26
N ARG A 276 -11.32 -19.34 4.87
CA ARG A 276 -12.17 -18.61 5.80
C ARG A 276 -13.07 -17.68 4.99
N TYR A 277 -14.03 -18.25 4.29
CA TYR A 277 -14.98 -17.48 3.50
C TYR A 277 -15.98 -16.70 4.36
N TYR A 278 -16.17 -17.08 5.63
CA TYR A 278 -17.13 -16.46 6.56
C TYR A 278 -16.86 -14.97 6.85
N PRO A 279 -15.64 -14.52 7.17
CA PRO A 279 -15.35 -13.10 7.39
C PRO A 279 -15.73 -12.20 6.21
N ILE A 280 -15.41 -12.63 5.00
CA ILE A 280 -15.70 -11.90 3.76
C ILE A 280 -17.20 -11.75 3.56
N THR A 281 -17.89 -12.85 3.75
CA THR A 281 -19.34 -12.98 3.63
C THR A 281 -20.06 -12.07 4.60
N LEU A 282 -19.67 -12.13 5.87
CA LEU A 282 -20.22 -11.30 6.94
C LEU A 282 -19.98 -9.82 6.65
N ALA A 283 -18.77 -9.46 6.21
CA ALA A 283 -18.42 -8.09 5.86
C ALA A 283 -19.23 -7.55 4.66
N LEU A 284 -19.36 -8.34 3.59
CA LEU A 284 -20.16 -7.99 2.42
C LEU A 284 -21.65 -7.90 2.76
N PHE A 285 -22.15 -8.79 3.63
CA PHE A 285 -23.52 -8.76 4.13
C PHE A 285 -23.79 -7.50 4.95
N VAL A 286 -22.95 -7.18 5.93
CA VAL A 286 -23.07 -5.97 6.77
C VAL A 286 -22.96 -4.71 5.90
N TRP A 287 -22.01 -4.68 4.96
CA TRP A 287 -21.85 -3.59 4.00
C TRP A 287 -23.07 -3.41 3.11
N GLY A 288 -23.62 -4.51 2.61
CA GLY A 288 -24.86 -4.52 1.85
C GLY A 288 -26.03 -3.99 2.68
N ALA A 289 -26.23 -4.51 3.89
CA ALA A 289 -27.31 -4.10 4.78
C ALA A 289 -27.21 -2.60 5.15
N ALA A 290 -26.00 -2.11 5.43
CA ALA A 290 -25.71 -0.70 5.69
C ALA A 290 -25.99 0.16 4.45
N SER A 291 -25.59 -0.29 3.26
CA SER A 291 -25.85 0.39 1.99
C SER A 291 -27.36 0.48 1.69
N VAL A 292 -28.11 -0.59 1.97
CA VAL A 292 -29.58 -0.61 1.80
C VAL A 292 -30.27 0.32 2.79
N THR A 293 -29.95 0.25 4.08
CA THR A 293 -30.54 1.16 5.08
C THR A 293 -30.20 2.63 4.80
N PHE A 294 -28.96 2.93 4.42
CA PHE A 294 -28.55 4.28 4.01
C PHE A 294 -29.30 4.74 2.76
N SER A 295 -29.51 3.84 1.80
CA SER A 295 -30.22 4.15 0.56
C SER A 295 -31.74 4.29 0.73
N ALA A 296 -32.37 3.50 1.60
CA ALA A 296 -33.79 3.62 1.93
C ALA A 296 -34.08 4.98 2.59
N ARG A 297 -33.16 5.45 3.44
CA ARG A 297 -33.20 6.81 3.98
C ARG A 297 -33.01 7.88 2.89
N ARG A 298 -32.14 7.66 1.90
CA ARG A 298 -31.93 8.60 0.78
C ARG A 298 -33.07 8.64 -0.23
N LYS A 299 -33.79 7.52 -0.43
CA LYS A 299 -34.97 7.44 -1.30
C LYS A 299 -36.12 8.29 -0.76
N ARG A 300 -36.25 8.41 0.57
CA ARG A 300 -37.15 9.41 1.21
C ARG A 300 -36.79 10.86 0.86
N ASN A 301 -35.55 11.13 0.46
CA ASN A 301 -35.07 12.46 0.05
C ASN A 301 -34.96 12.60 -1.49
N GLY A 302 -35.64 11.74 -2.27
CA GLY A 302 -35.74 11.88 -3.74
C GLY A 302 -34.48 11.54 -4.55
N ARG A 303 -33.43 10.95 -3.94
CA ARG A 303 -32.22 10.54 -4.68
C ARG A 303 -32.22 9.03 -4.95
N THR A 304 -32.15 8.66 -6.23
CA THR A 304 -32.07 7.26 -6.69
C THR A 304 -30.74 6.60 -6.31
N LEU A 305 -30.81 5.32 -5.94
CA LEU A 305 -29.65 4.45 -5.71
C LEU A 305 -28.77 4.36 -6.96
N SER A 306 -27.45 4.47 -6.79
CA SER A 306 -26.53 4.07 -7.86
C SER A 306 -26.69 2.56 -8.13
N PRO A 307 -26.69 2.12 -9.40
CA PRO A 307 -26.79 0.69 -9.77
C PRO A 307 -25.74 -0.19 -9.08
N ILE A 308 -24.56 0.37 -8.84
CA ILE A 308 -23.42 -0.28 -8.19
C ILE A 308 -23.75 -0.71 -6.76
N ALA A 309 -24.43 0.14 -5.99
CA ALA A 309 -24.82 -0.20 -4.61
C ALA A 309 -25.83 -1.35 -4.56
N ARG A 310 -26.70 -1.47 -5.58
CA ARG A 310 -27.65 -2.60 -5.70
C ARG A 310 -26.94 -3.89 -6.07
N CYS A 311 -25.99 -3.84 -7.02
CA CYS A 311 -25.15 -4.99 -7.37
C CYS A 311 -24.33 -5.47 -6.18
N LEU A 312 -23.70 -4.57 -5.41
CA LEU A 312 -22.92 -4.94 -4.23
C LEU A 312 -23.79 -5.56 -3.13
N TRP A 313 -25.03 -5.10 -2.94
CA TRP A 313 -25.97 -5.74 -2.02
C TRP A 313 -26.46 -7.11 -2.49
N LEU A 314 -26.80 -7.26 -3.78
CA LEU A 314 -27.23 -8.53 -4.34
C LEU A 314 -26.10 -9.56 -4.29
N VAL A 315 -24.91 -9.18 -4.72
CA VAL A 315 -23.73 -10.07 -4.68
C VAL A 315 -23.35 -10.36 -3.24
N GLY A 316 -23.26 -9.35 -2.37
CA GLY A 316 -22.90 -9.52 -0.96
C GLY A 316 -23.96 -10.25 -0.13
N GLY A 317 -25.24 -10.11 -0.47
CA GLY A 317 -26.36 -10.79 0.19
C GLY A 317 -26.56 -12.23 -0.29
N ILE A 318 -26.38 -12.50 -1.59
CA ILE A 318 -26.46 -13.87 -2.14
C ILE A 318 -25.25 -14.68 -1.69
N TRP A 319 -24.03 -14.15 -1.84
CA TRP A 319 -22.84 -14.82 -1.31
C TRP A 319 -22.87 -14.86 0.22
N GLY A 320 -23.36 -13.78 0.82
CA GLY A 320 -23.78 -13.64 2.22
C GLY A 320 -24.52 -14.87 2.75
N GLY A 321 -25.71 -15.08 2.20
CA GLY A 321 -26.59 -16.17 2.55
C GLY A 321 -26.06 -17.54 2.15
N PHE A 322 -25.46 -17.68 0.96
CA PHE A 322 -24.92 -18.96 0.49
C PHE A 322 -23.80 -19.47 1.41
N LEU A 323 -22.89 -18.60 1.84
CA LEU A 323 -21.79 -19.00 2.71
C LEU A 323 -22.22 -19.13 4.18
N LEU A 324 -23.22 -18.38 4.64
CA LEU A 324 -23.87 -18.65 5.93
C LEU A 324 -24.52 -20.04 5.94
N LEU A 325 -25.20 -20.41 4.85
CA LEU A 325 -25.78 -21.73 4.65
C LEU A 325 -24.72 -22.81 4.47
N ALA A 326 -23.60 -22.53 3.79
CA ALA A 326 -22.48 -23.47 3.65
C ALA A 326 -21.72 -23.65 4.98
N GLY A 327 -21.67 -22.63 5.84
CA GLY A 327 -21.11 -22.73 7.19
C GLY A 327 -22.00 -23.42 8.19
N LEU A 328 -23.30 -23.15 8.10
CA LEU A 328 -24.30 -23.99 8.74
C LEU A 328 -24.18 -25.42 8.22
N GLY A 329 -24.01 -25.63 6.92
CA GLY A 329 -23.82 -26.94 6.30
C GLY A 329 -22.54 -27.66 6.74
N GLY A 330 -21.43 -26.94 6.90
CA GLY A 330 -20.17 -27.48 7.45
C GLY A 330 -20.29 -27.80 8.94
N ALA A 331 -20.97 -26.95 9.71
CA ALA A 331 -21.30 -27.24 11.11
C ALA A 331 -22.29 -28.41 11.25
N LEU A 332 -23.23 -28.56 10.31
CA LEU A 332 -24.19 -29.66 10.23
C LEU A 332 -23.54 -30.97 9.77
N ASN A 333 -22.59 -30.94 8.85
CA ASN A 333 -21.77 -32.11 8.50
C ASN A 333 -20.90 -32.58 9.67
N LEU A 334 -20.38 -31.65 10.49
CA LEU A 334 -19.64 -31.99 11.71
C LEU A 334 -20.57 -32.55 12.80
N LEU A 335 -21.84 -32.13 12.83
CA LEU A 335 -22.90 -32.73 13.65
C LEU A 335 -23.28 -34.15 13.18
N GLU A 336 -23.30 -34.41 11.87
CA GLU A 336 -23.53 -35.76 11.32
C GLU A 336 -22.39 -36.74 11.63
N THR A 337 -21.15 -36.25 11.76
CA THR A 337 -20.01 -37.08 12.20
C THR A 337 -19.98 -37.35 13.71
N GLY A 338 -20.91 -36.80 14.49
CA GLY A 338 -21.12 -37.14 15.91
C GLY A 338 -20.11 -36.59 16.93
N ASP A 339 -19.00 -35.98 16.49
CA ASP A 339 -17.86 -35.68 17.38
C ASP A 339 -17.69 -34.20 17.77
N LEU A 340 -18.55 -33.28 17.31
CA LEU A 340 -18.42 -31.86 17.64
C LEU A 340 -19.73 -31.24 18.14
N ASP A 341 -19.68 -30.82 19.41
CA ASP A 341 -20.72 -30.02 20.07
C ASP A 341 -21.00 -28.73 19.25
N PRO A 342 -22.26 -28.46 18.87
CA PRO A 342 -22.63 -27.24 18.14
C PRO A 342 -22.22 -25.96 18.87
N ALA A 343 -22.09 -25.99 20.20
CA ALA A 343 -21.51 -24.89 20.97
C ALA A 343 -20.03 -24.64 20.65
N VAL A 344 -19.25 -25.69 20.39
CA VAL A 344 -17.84 -25.58 19.96
C VAL A 344 -17.74 -25.02 18.54
N GLY A 345 -18.66 -25.40 17.65
CA GLY A 345 -18.76 -24.80 16.31
C GLY A 345 -19.07 -23.30 16.35
N LEU A 346 -20.02 -22.89 17.21
CA LEU A 346 -20.33 -21.48 17.43
C LEU A 346 -19.18 -20.73 18.12
N LEU A 347 -18.52 -21.33 19.09
CA LEU A 347 -17.34 -20.74 19.75
C LEU A 347 -16.16 -20.57 18.79
N ARG A 348 -15.94 -21.52 17.85
CA ARG A 348 -14.97 -21.39 16.76
C ARG A 348 -15.35 -20.32 15.75
N PHE A 349 -16.65 -20.14 15.47
CA PHE A 349 -17.13 -19.02 14.66
C PHE A 349 -16.95 -17.66 15.37
N LEU A 350 -17.13 -17.65 16.69
CA LEU A 350 -16.88 -16.51 17.56
C LEU A 350 -15.40 -16.37 17.96
N GLU A 351 -14.50 -17.23 17.46
CA GLU A 351 -13.06 -17.02 17.65
C GLU A 351 -12.74 -15.62 17.15
N THR A 352 -12.06 -14.86 18.00
CA THR A 352 -11.73 -13.45 17.81
C THR A 352 -11.17 -13.17 16.41
N SER A 353 -10.39 -14.10 15.85
CA SER A 353 -9.81 -13.99 14.51
C SER A 353 -10.84 -13.86 13.38
N VAL A 354 -12.00 -14.51 13.46
CA VAL A 354 -13.05 -14.44 12.42
C VAL A 354 -13.76 -13.09 12.47
N LEU A 355 -14.11 -12.64 13.68
CA LEU A 355 -14.76 -11.35 13.89
C LEU A 355 -13.84 -10.18 13.54
N GLU A 356 -12.56 -10.27 13.91
CA GLU A 356 -11.52 -9.31 13.54
C GLU A 356 -11.42 -9.20 12.02
N GLN A 357 -11.28 -10.33 11.30
CA GLN A 357 -11.23 -10.36 9.83
C GLN A 357 -12.52 -9.83 9.17
N ALA A 358 -13.69 -10.06 9.76
CA ALA A 358 -14.95 -9.56 9.22
C ALA A 358 -15.07 -8.04 9.38
N LEU A 359 -14.78 -7.54 10.59
CA LEU A 359 -14.76 -6.11 10.89
C LEU A 359 -13.76 -5.39 9.99
N ALA A 360 -12.62 -6.02 9.76
CA ALA A 360 -11.54 -5.57 8.93
C ALA A 360 -11.93 -5.40 7.45
N VAL A 361 -12.51 -6.44 6.85
CA VAL A 361 -13.03 -6.37 5.47
C VAL A 361 -14.16 -5.34 5.39
N PHE A 362 -15.03 -5.24 6.41
CA PHE A 362 -16.08 -4.24 6.44
C PHE A 362 -15.51 -2.81 6.44
N ILE A 363 -14.54 -2.54 7.33
CA ILE A 363 -13.82 -1.25 7.39
C ILE A 363 -13.17 -0.94 6.04
N PHE A 364 -12.51 -1.92 5.43
CA PHE A 364 -11.88 -1.74 4.13
C PHE A 364 -12.90 -1.39 3.05
N CYS A 365 -13.95 -2.20 2.86
CA CYS A 365 -15.01 -1.93 1.90
C CYS A 365 -15.68 -0.56 2.17
N ALA A 366 -15.86 -0.21 3.45
CA ALA A 366 -16.48 1.04 3.84
C ALA A 366 -15.67 2.28 3.53
N THR A 367 -14.37 2.21 3.80
CA THR A 367 -13.44 3.30 3.56
C THR A 367 -13.13 3.45 2.07
N VAL A 368 -12.99 2.34 1.34
CA VAL A 368 -12.81 2.36 -0.12
C VAL A 368 -14.07 2.90 -0.80
N GLY A 369 -15.26 2.41 -0.43
CA GLY A 369 -16.53 2.81 -1.04
C GLY A 369 -16.82 4.30 -0.85
N ILE A 370 -16.64 4.82 0.36
CA ILE A 370 -16.83 6.26 0.61
C ILE A 370 -15.79 7.10 -0.14
N THR A 371 -14.51 6.68 -0.16
CA THR A 371 -13.45 7.40 -0.87
C THR A 371 -13.71 7.42 -2.37
N ALA A 372 -14.08 6.30 -2.98
CA ALA A 372 -14.45 6.23 -4.40
C ALA A 372 -15.64 7.16 -4.73
N SER A 373 -16.63 7.24 -3.83
CA SER A 373 -17.82 8.08 -4.06
C SER A 373 -17.57 9.58 -3.89
N ARG A 374 -16.68 9.99 -2.98
CA ARG A 374 -16.46 11.40 -2.61
C ARG A 374 -15.18 11.99 -3.20
N ARG A 375 -14.19 11.15 -3.48
CA ARG A 375 -12.84 11.50 -3.95
C ARG A 375 -12.36 10.47 -5.00
N PRO A 376 -13.03 10.37 -6.17
CA PRO A 376 -12.78 9.31 -7.15
C PRO A 376 -11.35 9.31 -7.69
N TYR A 377 -10.71 10.47 -7.85
CA TYR A 377 -9.32 10.54 -8.32
C TYR A 377 -8.31 10.03 -7.30
N LEU A 378 -8.52 10.28 -6.00
CA LEU A 378 -7.70 9.71 -4.93
C LEU A 378 -7.90 8.19 -4.88
N ALA A 379 -9.15 7.73 -4.98
CA ALA A 379 -9.45 6.31 -4.99
C ALA A 379 -8.78 5.60 -6.19
N LEU A 380 -8.89 6.19 -7.39
CA LEU A 380 -8.22 5.69 -8.59
C LEU A 380 -6.70 5.68 -8.43
N PHE A 381 -6.11 6.76 -7.91
CA PHE A 381 -4.68 6.84 -7.66
C PHE A 381 -4.20 5.75 -6.71
N ALA A 382 -4.85 5.59 -5.55
CA ALA A 382 -4.46 4.62 -4.54
C ALA A 382 -4.72 3.18 -4.99
N TYR A 383 -5.78 2.93 -5.76
CA TYR A 383 -6.04 1.61 -6.35
C TYR A 383 -5.02 1.27 -7.43
N ALA A 384 -4.75 2.20 -8.36
CA ALA A 384 -3.72 2.01 -9.37
C ALA A 384 -2.33 1.84 -8.76
N TRP A 385 -2.03 2.54 -7.66
CA TRP A 385 -0.84 2.29 -6.85
C TRP A 385 -0.76 0.84 -6.40
N ALA A 386 -1.80 0.34 -5.73
CA ALA A 386 -1.83 -1.04 -5.26
C ALA A 386 -1.71 -2.04 -6.42
N LEU A 387 -2.44 -1.82 -7.52
CA LEU A 387 -2.41 -2.67 -8.71
C LEU A 387 -1.04 -2.71 -9.40
N LEU A 388 -0.42 -1.56 -9.61
CA LEU A 388 0.88 -1.45 -10.29
C LEU A 388 1.99 -2.01 -9.39
N ALA A 389 1.94 -1.73 -8.08
CA ALA A 389 2.86 -2.32 -7.11
C ALA A 389 2.70 -3.85 -7.13
N LEU A 390 1.46 -4.33 -7.17
CA LEU A 390 1.17 -5.75 -7.26
C LEU A 390 1.65 -6.37 -8.56
N GLY A 391 1.39 -5.74 -9.70
CA GLY A 391 1.86 -6.20 -11.01
C GLY A 391 3.36 -6.44 -11.01
N LEU A 392 4.14 -5.54 -10.41
CA LEU A 392 5.59 -5.71 -10.25
C LEU A 392 5.96 -6.88 -9.32
N THR A 393 5.12 -7.22 -8.34
CA THR A 393 5.33 -8.42 -7.51
C THR A 393 5.02 -9.72 -8.23
N LEU A 394 4.12 -9.74 -9.22
CA LEU A 394 3.77 -10.96 -9.97
C LEU A 394 4.93 -11.46 -10.81
N PHE A 395 5.78 -10.56 -11.28
CA PHE A 395 7.02 -10.90 -11.99
C PHE A 395 8.17 -11.24 -11.05
N SER A 396 7.91 -11.36 -9.73
CA SER A 396 8.92 -11.67 -8.74
C SER A 396 8.66 -12.99 -8.04
N PRO A 397 9.73 -13.75 -7.73
CA PRO A 397 9.62 -15.02 -7.05
C PRO A 397 9.23 -14.93 -5.56
N SER A 398 9.60 -13.87 -4.84
CA SER A 398 9.37 -13.76 -3.38
C SER A 398 7.99 -13.20 -3.04
N VAL A 399 7.27 -13.92 -2.18
CA VAL A 399 5.92 -13.57 -1.67
C VAL A 399 6.01 -12.57 -0.50
N LEU A 400 7.05 -12.63 0.34
CA LEU A 400 7.08 -11.95 1.64
C LEU A 400 7.64 -10.52 1.60
N HIS A 401 8.55 -10.20 0.66
CA HIS A 401 9.35 -8.96 0.73
C HIS A 401 8.76 -7.74 -0.01
N ARG A 402 7.43 -7.70 -0.25
CA ARG A 402 6.88 -6.73 -1.24
C ARG A 402 5.56 -6.06 -0.87
N TYR A 403 5.07 -6.30 0.33
CA TYR A 403 3.79 -5.74 0.76
C TYR A 403 3.82 -4.25 1.06
N TYR A 404 4.98 -3.63 1.29
CA TYR A 404 5.07 -2.21 1.64
C TYR A 404 4.38 -1.26 0.66
N LEU A 405 4.69 -1.38 -0.63
CA LEU A 405 4.09 -0.50 -1.63
C LEU A 405 2.60 -0.81 -1.79
N VAL A 406 2.20 -2.08 -1.77
CA VAL A 406 0.77 -2.46 -1.86
C VAL A 406 -0.01 -1.93 -0.65
N ASN A 407 0.51 -2.14 0.57
CA ASN A 407 -0.04 -1.67 1.82
C ASN A 407 -0.14 -0.14 1.86
N ALA A 408 0.87 0.57 1.34
CA ALA A 408 0.84 2.04 1.25
C ALA A 408 -0.37 2.52 0.44
N GLY A 409 -0.68 1.88 -0.70
CA GLY A 409 -1.85 2.18 -1.51
C GLY A 409 -3.16 1.96 -0.74
N PHE A 410 -3.32 0.81 -0.08
CA PHE A 410 -4.52 0.54 0.72
C PHE A 410 -4.64 1.43 1.96
N ALA A 411 -3.53 1.74 2.64
CA ALA A 411 -3.50 2.63 3.79
C ALA A 411 -3.99 4.05 3.44
N LEU A 412 -3.72 4.55 2.23
CA LEU A 412 -4.27 5.81 1.75
C LEU A 412 -5.81 5.77 1.63
N LEU A 413 -6.37 4.66 1.12
CA LEU A 413 -7.82 4.47 1.00
C LEU A 413 -8.50 4.40 2.38
N ILE A 414 -7.90 3.67 3.32
CA ILE A 414 -8.41 3.52 4.69
C ILE A 414 -8.44 4.87 5.40
N GLY A 415 -7.31 5.58 5.43
CA GLY A 415 -7.22 6.88 6.12
C GLY A 415 -8.13 7.93 5.51
N ALA A 416 -8.18 8.04 4.17
CA ALA A 416 -9.09 8.96 3.50
C ALA A 416 -10.56 8.61 3.78
N GLY A 417 -10.91 7.33 3.70
CA GLY A 417 -12.27 6.88 3.91
C GLY A 417 -12.77 7.12 5.33
N MET A 418 -11.93 6.85 6.33
CA MET A 418 -12.25 7.14 7.72
C MET A 418 -12.43 8.63 7.98
N ALA A 419 -11.56 9.47 7.43
CA ALA A 419 -11.70 10.92 7.57
C ALA A 419 -12.97 11.47 6.93
N LEU A 420 -13.36 10.93 5.77
CA LEU A 420 -14.64 11.24 5.12
C LEU A 420 -15.84 10.78 5.96
N TRP A 421 -15.75 9.63 6.63
CA TRP A 421 -16.79 9.18 7.57
C TRP A 421 -16.91 10.12 8.77
N LEU A 422 -15.79 10.53 9.36
CA LEU A 422 -15.78 11.48 10.48
C LEU A 422 -16.41 12.83 10.09
N ASP A 423 -16.10 13.33 8.89
CA ASP A 423 -16.70 14.55 8.36
C ASP A 423 -18.23 14.43 8.19
N LEU A 424 -18.71 13.30 7.66
CA LEU A 424 -20.16 13.04 7.54
C LEU A 424 -20.86 12.94 8.89
N LEU A 425 -20.22 12.28 9.87
CA LEU A 425 -20.74 12.18 11.23
C LEU A 425 -20.84 13.57 11.85
N ARG A 426 -19.79 14.38 11.73
CA ARG A 426 -19.77 15.76 12.23
C ARG A 426 -20.89 16.60 11.61
N ALA A 427 -21.03 16.55 10.28
CA ALA A 427 -22.09 17.28 9.57
C ALA A 427 -23.50 16.85 10.02
N THR A 428 -23.70 15.55 10.26
CA THR A 428 -24.99 15.01 10.72
C THR A 428 -25.32 15.45 12.14
N LEU A 429 -24.33 15.44 13.05
CA LEU A 429 -24.49 15.90 14.42
C LEU A 429 -24.76 17.41 14.48
N SER A 430 -24.05 18.20 13.69
CA SER A 430 -24.27 19.65 13.59
C SER A 430 -25.67 19.98 13.06
N ALA A 431 -26.15 19.28 12.02
CA ALA A 431 -27.50 19.49 11.49
C ALA A 431 -28.57 19.16 12.53
N ARG A 432 -28.41 18.06 13.28
CA ARG A 432 -29.33 17.69 14.36
C ARG A 432 -29.37 18.75 15.45
N SER A 433 -28.20 19.25 15.88
CA SER A 433 -28.12 20.31 16.88
C SER A 433 -28.82 21.60 16.43
N GLN A 434 -28.68 21.99 15.16
CA GLN A 434 -29.38 23.15 14.60
C GLN A 434 -30.90 22.95 14.56
N THR A 435 -31.39 21.77 14.16
CA THR A 435 -32.83 21.45 14.17
C THR A 435 -33.40 21.46 15.59
N GLU A 436 -32.67 20.91 16.56
CA GLU A 436 -33.08 20.92 17.97
C GLU A 436 -33.10 22.35 18.54
N GLN A 437 -32.13 23.20 18.18
CA GLN A 437 -32.14 24.62 18.53
C GLN A 437 -33.32 25.37 17.91
N ALA A 438 -33.59 25.16 16.61
CA ALA A 438 -34.70 25.78 15.91
C ALA A 438 -36.07 25.35 16.48
N THR A 439 -36.18 24.08 16.90
CA THR A 439 -37.40 23.56 17.53
C THR A 439 -37.57 24.14 18.93
N ARG A 440 -36.49 24.28 19.71
CA ARG A 440 -36.53 24.93 21.03
C ARG A 440 -36.91 26.41 20.94
N SER A 441 -36.39 27.14 19.96
CA SER A 441 -36.76 28.56 19.75
C SER A 441 -38.22 28.77 19.31
N LEU A 442 -38.88 27.72 18.80
CA LEU A 442 -40.32 27.78 18.46
C LEU A 442 -41.22 27.43 19.65
N ILE A 443 -40.70 26.72 20.66
CA ILE A 443 -41.47 26.25 21.83
C ILE A 443 -41.36 27.20 23.03
N LEU A 444 -40.26 27.93 23.16
CA LEU A 444 -40.04 28.88 24.26
C LEU A 444 -40.27 30.31 23.74
N PRO A 445 -41.39 30.97 24.11
CA PRO A 445 -41.67 32.36 23.74
C PRO A 445 -40.75 33.37 24.43
#